data_AF-A0A5K7Y749-F1
#
_entry.id   AF-A0A5K7Y749-F1
#
_cell.length_a   1.000
_cell.length_b   1.000
_cell.length_c   1.000
_cell.angle_alpha   90.00
_cell.angle_beta   90.00
_cell.angle_gamma   90.00
#
_symmetry.space_group_name_H-M   'P 1'
#
loop_
_entity.id
_entity.type
_entity.pdbx_description
1 polymer ?
#
loop_
_entity_poly.entity_id
_entity_poly.type
_entity_poly.pdbx_seq_one_letter_code
_entity_poly.pdbx_strand_id
1 'polypeptide(L)'
;MNSVSAALAALMDAVSGLSGQFGEGVASHLTTTAGLQREHVETRYQGQVIDFDTLHWRVLNDSVCANKRQNAMAHTRCSQAASEMFASTCREMTSNPPTLPSQRYNSTRRMACNAAVSYRPSVGNIQWAETSAADDLAEAECNAATAALLGSNDLDAIQYQRRVCAGR
;
A
#
# COMPACT_ATOMS: atom_id res chain seq x y z
N MET A 1 9.03 17.47 1.87
CA MET A 1 8.83 16.75 0.58
C MET A 1 7.38 16.29 0.53
N ASN A 2 6.61 16.68 -0.49
CA ASN A 2 5.24 16.17 -0.68
C ASN A 2 5.29 14.67 -1.05
N SER A 3 4.27 13.91 -0.65
CA SER A 3 4.18 12.45 -0.91
C SER A 3 4.29 12.09 -2.39
N VAL A 4 3.83 12.98 -3.27
CA VAL A 4 3.92 12.82 -4.73
C VAL A 4 5.37 12.87 -5.22
N SER A 5 6.22 13.75 -4.67
CA SER A 5 7.64 13.80 -5.09
C SER A 5 8.42 12.58 -4.64
N ALA A 6 8.12 12.02 -3.46
CA ALA A 6 8.76 10.79 -3.00
C ALA A 6 8.38 9.60 -3.90
N ALA A 7 7.10 9.50 -4.27
CA ALA A 7 6.62 8.49 -5.21
C ALA A 7 7.25 8.66 -6.60
N LEU A 8 7.33 9.91 -7.10
CA LEU A 8 7.96 10.22 -8.37
C LEU A 8 9.44 9.82 -8.38
N ALA A 9 10.20 10.15 -7.34
CA ALA A 9 11.61 9.79 -7.22
C ALA A 9 11.80 8.27 -7.26
N ALA A 10 11.02 7.53 -6.45
CA ALA A 10 11.06 6.08 -6.41
C ALA A 10 10.76 5.44 -7.78
N LEU A 11 9.76 5.97 -8.50
CA LEU A 11 9.41 5.49 -9.84
C LEU A 11 10.46 5.85 -10.89
N MET A 12 11.09 7.02 -10.79
CA MET A 12 12.19 7.39 -11.69
C MET A 12 13.38 6.47 -11.48
N ASP A 13 13.73 6.13 -10.24
CA ASP A 13 14.84 5.24 -9.91
C ASP A 13 14.60 3.83 -10.45
N ALA A 14 13.37 3.32 -10.32
CA ALA A 14 12.96 2.00 -10.82
C ALA A 14 13.01 1.81 -12.35
N VAL A 15 13.24 2.89 -13.11
CA VAL A 15 13.27 2.88 -14.59
C VAL A 15 14.71 3.00 -15.11
N SER A 16 15.72 3.07 -14.23
CA SER A 16 17.09 3.47 -14.58
C SER A 16 17.93 2.44 -15.36
N GLY A 17 17.35 1.38 -15.91
CA GLY A 17 18.08 0.28 -16.58
C GLY A 17 18.75 0.56 -17.94
N LEU A 18 18.73 1.78 -18.49
CA LEU A 18 19.14 2.04 -19.90
C LEU A 18 19.92 3.34 -20.15
N SER A 19 20.83 3.71 -19.25
CA SER A 19 21.84 4.74 -19.53
C SER A 19 23.25 4.17 -19.43
N GLY A 20 23.64 3.37 -20.43
CA GLY A 20 24.98 2.78 -20.54
C GLY A 20 25.32 2.38 -21.97
N GLN A 21 25.87 3.34 -22.73
CA GLN A 21 26.90 3.16 -23.76
C GLN A 21 26.75 1.97 -24.74
N PHE A 22 26.06 2.18 -25.86
CA PHE A 22 26.18 1.27 -27.02
C PHE A 22 27.46 1.60 -27.79
N GLY A 23 28.57 0.93 -27.42
CA GLY A 23 29.74 0.77 -28.29
C GLY A 23 29.46 -0.33 -29.32
N GLU A 24 29.78 -0.05 -30.57
CA GLU A 24 29.57 -0.96 -31.70
C GLU A 24 30.28 -2.31 -31.48
N GLY A 25 29.50 -3.39 -31.54
CA GLY A 25 30.03 -4.71 -31.87
C GLY A 25 29.88 -5.82 -30.82
N VAL A 26 28.66 -6.14 -30.34
CA VAL A 26 28.18 -7.53 -30.10
C VAL A 26 26.64 -7.53 -30.05
N ALA A 27 25.97 -7.71 -31.18
CA ALA A 27 24.51 -7.53 -31.30
C ALA A 27 23.66 -8.82 -31.13
N SER A 28 24.17 -9.92 -30.56
CA SER A 28 23.46 -11.23 -30.70
C SER A 28 23.18 -12.06 -29.43
N HIS A 29 23.36 -11.56 -28.19
CA HIS A 29 22.98 -12.40 -27.03
C HIS A 29 22.53 -11.70 -25.73
N LEU A 30 22.35 -10.36 -25.71
CA LEU A 30 22.06 -9.59 -24.48
C LEU A 30 20.69 -8.89 -24.46
N THR A 31 19.89 -8.98 -25.51
CA THR A 31 18.55 -8.37 -25.56
C THR A 31 17.48 -9.14 -24.76
N THR A 32 17.78 -10.34 -24.27
CA THR A 32 16.79 -11.21 -23.61
C THR A 32 16.51 -10.84 -22.15
N THR A 33 17.46 -10.23 -21.43
CA THR A 33 17.27 -9.82 -20.01
C THR A 33 16.89 -8.35 -19.84
N ALA A 34 17.13 -7.51 -20.84
CA ALA A 34 17.02 -6.04 -20.77
C ALA A 34 15.60 -5.48 -20.55
N GLY A 35 14.56 -6.32 -20.54
CA GLY A 35 13.17 -5.92 -20.28
C GLY A 35 12.44 -6.74 -19.21
N LEU A 36 13.14 -7.67 -18.56
CA LEU A 36 12.56 -8.64 -17.61
C LEU A 36 13.09 -8.46 -16.17
N GLN A 37 14.01 -7.52 -15.93
CA GLN A 37 14.50 -7.27 -14.59
C GLN A 37 13.36 -6.70 -13.73
N ARG A 38 13.01 -7.47 -12.70
CA ARG A 38 12.05 -7.09 -11.68
C ARG A 38 12.75 -6.24 -10.64
N GLU A 39 12.24 -5.04 -10.40
CA GLU A 39 12.75 -4.13 -9.38
C GLU A 39 11.72 -3.95 -8.28
N HIS A 40 12.16 -4.01 -7.04
CA HIS A 40 11.30 -3.79 -5.88
C HIS A 40 11.32 -2.30 -5.51
N VAL A 41 10.14 -1.72 -5.32
CA VAL A 41 9.95 -0.32 -4.97
C VAL A 41 9.16 -0.24 -3.67
N GLU A 42 9.76 0.40 -2.66
CA GLU A 42 9.08 0.80 -1.44
C GLU A 42 9.03 2.32 -1.38
N THR A 43 7.83 2.88 -1.21
CA THR A 43 7.64 4.32 -1.09
C THR A 43 6.55 4.66 -0.08
N ARG A 44 6.53 5.92 0.38
CA ARG A 44 5.54 6.41 1.33
C ARG A 44 4.61 7.42 0.66
N TYR A 45 3.31 7.16 0.72
CA TYR A 45 2.29 8.05 0.19
C TYR A 45 1.17 8.27 1.22
N GLN A 46 0.89 9.53 1.53
CA GLN A 46 -0.13 9.92 2.53
C GLN A 46 -0.02 9.13 3.87
N GLY A 47 1.21 8.93 4.36
CA GLY A 47 1.46 8.18 5.60
C GLY A 47 1.51 6.66 5.45
N GLN A 48 1.00 6.11 4.34
CA GLN A 48 1.00 4.69 4.04
C GLN A 48 2.29 4.25 3.35
N VAL A 49 2.87 3.12 3.78
CA VAL A 49 3.96 2.46 3.05
C VAL A 49 3.36 1.57 1.97
N ILE A 50 3.78 1.83 0.73
CA ILE A 50 3.35 1.13 -0.48
C ILE A 50 4.56 0.44 -1.06
N ASP A 51 4.50 -0.88 -1.10
CA ASP A 51 5.47 -1.76 -1.74
C ASP A 51 4.88 -2.34 -3.02
N PHE A 52 5.69 -2.40 -4.07
CA PHE A 52 5.33 -3.03 -5.33
C PHE A 52 6.58 -3.38 -6.12
N ASP A 53 6.43 -4.29 -7.07
CA ASP A 53 7.47 -4.62 -8.03
C ASP A 53 7.16 -4.00 -9.38
N THR A 54 8.19 -3.63 -10.13
CA THR A 54 8.10 -3.12 -11.48
C THR A 54 8.91 -3.97 -12.46
N LEU A 55 8.56 -3.87 -13.73
CA LEU A 55 9.48 -4.01 -14.84
C LEU A 55 9.77 -2.62 -15.38
N HIS A 56 10.80 -2.48 -16.22
CA HIS A 56 11.19 -1.19 -16.81
C HIS A 56 10.03 -0.38 -17.46
N TRP A 57 8.95 -1.05 -17.90
CA TRP A 57 7.83 -0.43 -18.61
C TRP A 57 6.47 -0.51 -17.88
N ARG A 58 6.36 -1.25 -16.77
CA ARG A 58 5.08 -1.41 -16.05
C ARG A 58 5.26 -1.71 -14.58
N VAL A 59 4.27 -1.31 -13.79
CA VAL A 59 4.04 -1.87 -12.45
C VAL A 59 3.47 -3.28 -12.59
N LEU A 60 3.90 -4.20 -11.73
CA LEU A 60 3.30 -5.53 -11.62
C LEU A 60 2.12 -5.44 -10.64
N ASN A 61 0.89 -5.38 -11.15
CA ASN A 61 -0.30 -5.14 -10.32
C ASN A 61 -0.44 -6.13 -9.15
N ASP A 62 -0.10 -7.40 -9.35
CA ASP A 62 -0.21 -8.42 -8.29
C ASP A 62 0.79 -8.23 -7.15
N SER A 63 1.91 -7.54 -7.36
CA SER A 63 2.90 -7.30 -6.30
C SER A 63 2.55 -6.09 -5.43
N VAL A 64 1.62 -5.23 -5.87
CA VAL A 64 1.23 -4.04 -5.11
C VAL A 64 0.65 -4.45 -3.76
N CYS A 65 1.27 -3.98 -2.68
CA CYS A 65 0.92 -4.26 -1.30
C CYS A 65 0.86 -5.76 -0.97
N ALA A 66 1.60 -6.61 -1.70
CA ALA A 66 1.51 -8.05 -1.57
C ALA A 66 1.91 -8.53 -0.15
N ASN A 67 2.81 -7.83 0.52
CA ASN A 67 3.20 -8.12 1.91
C ASN A 67 2.05 -7.96 2.92
N LYS A 68 0.98 -7.25 2.56
CA LYS A 68 -0.16 -6.94 3.43
C LYS A 68 -1.36 -7.85 3.18
N ARG A 69 -1.29 -8.78 2.22
CA ARG A 69 -2.40 -9.67 1.83
C ARG A 69 -3.03 -10.47 2.99
N GLN A 70 -2.25 -10.80 4.01
CA GLN A 70 -2.74 -11.54 5.19
C GLN A 70 -3.67 -10.70 6.10
N ASN A 71 -3.60 -9.38 6.01
CA ASN A 71 -4.47 -8.46 6.75
C ASN A 71 -5.34 -7.69 5.75
N ALA A 72 -6.60 -8.10 5.60
CA ALA A 72 -7.52 -7.54 4.62
C ALA A 72 -7.70 -6.02 4.76
N MET A 73 -7.72 -5.49 6.00
CA MET A 73 -7.82 -4.05 6.23
C MET A 73 -6.56 -3.31 5.78
N ALA A 74 -5.39 -3.80 6.17
CA ALA A 74 -4.11 -3.20 5.78
C ALA A 74 -3.89 -3.27 4.27
N HIS A 75 -4.26 -4.39 3.64
CA HIS A 75 -4.20 -4.57 2.19
C HIS A 75 -5.13 -3.60 1.46
N THR A 76 -6.39 -3.49 1.90
CA THR A 76 -7.38 -2.58 1.29
C THR A 76 -6.90 -1.14 1.35
N ARG A 77 -6.49 -0.64 2.54
CA ARG A 77 -5.96 0.73 2.69
C ARG A 77 -4.72 0.97 1.85
N CYS A 78 -3.78 0.03 1.83
CA CYS A 78 -2.58 0.12 1.01
C CYS A 78 -2.93 0.18 -0.48
N SER A 79 -3.83 -0.68 -0.93
CA SER A 79 -4.22 -0.77 -2.33
C SER A 79 -4.91 0.50 -2.82
N GLN A 80 -5.76 1.11 -1.99
CA GLN A 80 -6.41 2.39 -2.31
C GLN A 80 -5.38 3.52 -2.39
N ALA A 81 -4.49 3.63 -1.40
CA ALA A 81 -3.41 4.60 -1.40
C ALA A 81 -2.48 4.45 -2.62
N ALA A 82 -2.19 3.21 -3.04
CA ALA A 82 -1.41 2.93 -4.25
C ALA A 82 -2.13 3.40 -5.52
N SER A 83 -3.44 3.18 -5.62
CA SER A 83 -4.23 3.67 -6.76
C SER A 83 -4.20 5.19 -6.85
N GLU A 84 -4.38 5.89 -5.73
CA GLU A 84 -4.30 7.36 -5.67
C GLU A 84 -2.89 7.86 -5.98
N MET A 85 -1.86 7.18 -5.46
CA MET A 85 -0.47 7.48 -5.75
C MET A 85 -0.20 7.44 -7.26
N PHE A 86 -0.53 6.34 -7.94
CA PHE A 86 -0.31 6.22 -9.39
C PHE A 86 -1.05 7.30 -10.18
N ALA A 87 -2.31 7.58 -9.83
CA ALA A 87 -3.09 8.63 -10.48
C ALA A 87 -2.49 10.03 -10.27
N SER A 88 -2.05 10.33 -9.04
CA SER A 88 -1.45 11.61 -8.70
C SER A 88 -0.09 11.81 -9.37
N THR A 89 0.76 10.78 -9.41
CA THR A 89 2.06 10.84 -10.09
C THR A 89 1.89 10.97 -11.60
N CYS A 90 0.98 10.21 -12.22
CA CYS A 90 0.68 10.38 -13.64
C CYS A 90 0.23 11.82 -13.96
N ARG A 91 -0.66 12.38 -13.12
CA ARG A 91 -1.14 13.76 -13.28
C ARG A 91 0.00 14.75 -13.15
N GLU A 92 0.82 14.63 -12.12
CA GLU A 92 1.98 15.51 -11.89
C GLU A 92 2.94 15.51 -13.10
N MET A 93 3.30 14.33 -13.60
CA MET A 93 4.18 14.20 -14.78
C MET A 93 3.52 14.62 -16.10
N THR A 94 2.20 14.74 -16.13
CA THR A 94 1.49 15.20 -17.33
C THR A 94 1.32 16.71 -17.31
N SER A 95 1.02 17.28 -16.15
CA SER A 95 0.82 18.72 -15.95
C SER A 95 2.12 19.50 -15.90
N ASN A 96 3.19 18.90 -15.35
CA ASN A 96 4.48 19.56 -15.14
C ASN A 96 5.62 18.82 -15.88
N PRO A 97 5.60 18.79 -17.23
CA PRO A 97 6.71 18.21 -17.98
C PRO A 97 7.96 19.11 -17.92
N PRO A 98 9.17 18.53 -17.86
CA PRO A 98 10.39 19.29 -18.04
C PRO A 98 10.49 19.84 -19.47
N THR A 99 11.20 20.96 -19.65
CA THR A 99 11.39 21.60 -20.97
C THR A 99 11.99 20.67 -22.02
N LEU A 100 12.90 19.78 -21.61
CA LEU A 100 13.50 18.74 -22.44
C LEU A 100 13.35 17.37 -21.74
N PRO A 101 12.27 16.63 -22.03
CA PRO A 101 12.02 15.33 -21.40
C PRO A 101 13.04 14.27 -21.82
N SER A 102 13.73 13.68 -20.85
CA SER A 102 14.61 12.53 -21.10
C SER A 102 13.82 11.28 -21.46
N GLN A 103 14.47 10.28 -22.06
CA GLN A 103 13.86 8.98 -22.32
C GLN A 103 13.38 8.32 -21.01
N ARG A 104 14.18 8.44 -19.93
CA ARG A 104 13.83 7.99 -18.58
C ARG A 104 12.52 8.64 -18.12
N TYR A 105 12.39 9.96 -18.26
CA TYR A 105 11.16 10.67 -17.89
C TYR A 105 9.94 10.15 -18.67
N ASN A 106 10.08 9.98 -19.99
CA ASN A 106 9.00 9.48 -20.83
C ASN A 106 8.58 8.05 -20.48
N SER A 107 9.54 7.15 -20.22
CA SER A 107 9.29 5.78 -19.79
C SER A 107 8.58 5.74 -18.43
N THR A 108 9.07 6.50 -17.45
CA THR A 108 8.45 6.58 -16.12
C THR A 108 7.04 7.15 -16.19
N ARG A 109 6.82 8.21 -16.98
CA ARG A 109 5.48 8.78 -17.17
C ARG A 109 4.51 7.74 -17.75
N ARG A 110 4.94 7.00 -18.79
CA ARG A 110 4.12 5.93 -19.40
C ARG A 110 3.80 4.83 -18.38
N MET A 111 4.79 4.39 -17.61
CA MET A 111 4.61 3.39 -16.57
C MET A 111 3.62 3.84 -15.50
N ALA A 112 3.81 5.04 -14.94
CA ALA A 112 2.93 5.60 -13.91
C ALA A 112 1.49 5.80 -14.41
N CYS A 113 1.34 6.33 -15.63
CA CYS A 113 0.01 6.51 -16.23
C CYS A 113 -0.67 5.19 -16.63
N ASN A 114 0.09 4.19 -17.06
CA ASN A 114 -0.47 2.85 -17.29
C ASN A 114 -0.95 2.21 -15.98
N ALA A 115 -0.18 2.34 -14.89
CA ALA A 115 -0.58 1.88 -13.58
C ALA A 115 -1.85 2.60 -13.09
N ALA A 116 -1.93 3.92 -13.27
CA ALA A 116 -3.10 4.72 -12.89
C ALA A 116 -4.42 4.25 -13.52
N VAL A 117 -4.38 3.66 -14.71
CA VAL A 117 -5.56 3.19 -15.44
C VAL A 117 -5.81 1.69 -15.26
N SER A 118 -4.74 0.89 -15.22
CA SER A 118 -4.84 -0.58 -15.24
C SER A 118 -4.89 -1.21 -13.86
N TYR A 119 -4.34 -0.56 -12.84
CA TYR A 119 -4.35 -1.08 -11.49
C TYR A 119 -5.75 -0.97 -10.88
N ARG A 120 -6.20 -2.07 -10.27
CA ARG A 120 -7.51 -2.15 -9.60
C ARG A 120 -7.26 -2.34 -8.10
N PRO A 121 -7.55 -1.35 -7.25
CA PRO A 121 -7.38 -1.50 -5.82
C PRO A 121 -8.35 -2.54 -5.26
N SER A 122 -7.97 -3.18 -4.16
CA SER A 122 -8.88 -4.02 -3.39
C SER A 122 -9.96 -3.12 -2.78
N VAL A 123 -11.21 -3.38 -3.13
CA VAL A 123 -12.37 -2.68 -2.54
C VAL A 123 -12.97 -3.60 -1.48
N GLY A 124 -12.54 -3.43 -0.24
CA GLY A 124 -13.24 -3.99 0.91
C GLY A 124 -14.32 -3.02 1.38
N ASN A 125 -15.57 -3.46 1.50
CA ASN A 125 -16.58 -2.74 2.30
C ASN A 125 -16.18 -2.89 3.77
N ILE A 126 -15.30 -2.00 4.25
CA ILE A 126 -14.98 -1.91 5.67
C ILE A 126 -16.10 -1.07 6.29
N GLN A 127 -17.21 -1.73 6.61
CA GLN A 127 -18.22 -1.14 7.46
C GLN A 127 -17.66 -1.14 8.87
N TRP A 128 -17.17 0.02 9.30
CA TRP A 128 -16.82 0.23 10.69
C TRP A 128 -18.13 0.15 11.47
N ALA A 129 -18.28 -0.87 12.32
CA ALA A 129 -19.13 -0.65 13.47
C ALA A 129 -18.44 0.47 14.25
N GLU A 130 -18.99 1.68 14.21
CA GLU A 130 -18.61 2.70 15.17
C GLU A 130 -18.95 2.11 16.54
N THR A 131 -17.94 1.64 17.28
CA THR A 131 -18.15 1.30 18.69
C THR A 131 -18.52 2.61 19.36
N SER A 132 -19.72 2.66 19.93
CA SER A 132 -20.12 3.80 20.70
C SER A 132 -19.28 3.85 21.98
N ALA A 133 -19.09 5.03 22.56
CA ALA A 133 -18.46 5.14 23.88
C ALA A 133 -19.18 4.29 24.95
N ALA A 134 -20.45 3.94 24.72
CA ALA A 134 -21.20 3.02 25.56
C ALA A 134 -20.75 1.55 25.39
N ASP A 135 -20.39 1.14 24.17
CA ASP A 135 -19.89 -0.22 23.89
C ASP A 135 -18.50 -0.43 24.51
N ASP A 136 -17.61 0.57 24.39
CA ASP A 136 -16.27 0.54 25.00
C ASP A 136 -16.36 0.50 26.54
N LEU A 137 -17.30 1.25 27.12
CA LEU A 137 -17.53 1.26 28.56
C LEU A 137 -18.09 -0.08 29.06
N ALA A 138 -19.04 -0.66 28.32
CA ALA A 138 -19.63 -1.97 28.64
C ALA A 138 -18.57 -3.09 28.55
N GLU A 139 -17.68 -3.04 27.56
CA GLU A 139 -16.56 -3.98 27.44
C GLU A 139 -15.56 -3.82 28.59
N ALA A 140 -15.18 -2.58 28.93
CA ALA A 140 -14.29 -2.30 30.06
C ALA A 140 -14.88 -2.81 31.39
N GLU A 141 -16.18 -2.62 31.62
CA GLU A 141 -16.88 -3.08 32.82
C GLU A 141 -16.90 -4.62 32.91
N CYS A 142 -17.23 -5.31 31.82
CA CYS A 142 -17.21 -6.77 31.77
C CYS A 142 -15.81 -7.35 31.99
N ASN A 143 -14.78 -6.72 31.40
CA ASN A 143 -13.39 -7.14 31.57
C ASN A 143 -12.91 -6.95 33.03
N ALA A 144 -13.30 -5.85 33.68
CA ALA A 144 -13.03 -5.61 35.09
C ALA A 144 -13.72 -6.63 36.01
N ALA A 145 -15.01 -6.93 35.76
CA ALA A 145 -15.75 -7.93 36.53
C ALA A 145 -15.16 -9.34 36.37
N THR A 146 -14.65 -9.68 35.18
CA THR A 146 -13.96 -10.94 34.92
C THR A 146 -12.63 -11.02 35.68
N ALA A 147 -11.85 -9.92 35.69
CA ALA A 147 -10.60 -9.86 36.44
C ALA A 147 -10.80 -9.99 37.95
N ALA A 148 -11.89 -9.45 38.49
CA ALA A 148 -12.24 -9.56 39.91
C ALA A 148 -12.53 -10.99 40.37
N LEU A 149 -12.86 -11.90 39.44
CA LEU A 149 -13.07 -13.33 39.73
C LEU A 149 -11.78 -14.15 39.71
N LEU A 150 -10.63 -13.56 39.33
CA LEU A 150 -9.36 -14.28 39.31
C LEU A 150 -8.95 -14.62 40.75
N GLY A 151 -9.12 -15.89 41.12
CA GLY A 151 -8.79 -16.40 42.46
C GLY A 151 -9.90 -16.20 43.51
N SER A 152 -11.11 -15.80 43.10
CA SER A 152 -12.27 -15.64 43.97
C SER A 152 -13.46 -16.48 43.48
N ASN A 153 -14.17 -17.13 44.41
CA ASN A 153 -15.41 -17.87 44.13
C ASN A 153 -16.64 -17.18 44.76
N ASP A 154 -16.55 -15.86 44.95
CA ASP A 154 -17.64 -15.07 45.51
C ASP A 154 -18.86 -15.11 44.58
N LEU A 155 -19.97 -15.62 45.11
CA LEU A 155 -21.22 -15.79 44.38
C LEU A 155 -21.82 -14.45 43.93
N ASP A 156 -21.63 -13.38 44.70
CA ASP A 156 -22.14 -12.05 44.34
C ASP A 156 -21.30 -11.44 43.20
N ALA A 157 -19.99 -11.62 43.23
CA ALA A 157 -19.10 -11.24 42.13
C ALA A 157 -19.40 -12.02 40.84
N ILE A 158 -19.73 -13.31 40.94
CA ILE A 158 -20.12 -14.16 39.79
C ILE A 158 -21.45 -13.66 39.19
N GLN A 159 -22.44 -13.34 40.03
CA GLN A 159 -23.72 -12.81 39.56
C GLN A 159 -23.57 -11.44 38.91
N TYR A 160 -22.72 -10.58 39.47
CA TYR A 160 -22.41 -9.27 38.90
C TYR A 160 -21.75 -9.41 37.53
N GLN A 161 -20.69 -10.23 37.40
CA GLN A 161 -20.03 -10.50 36.12
C GLN A 161 -21.01 -11.00 35.06
N ARG A 162 -21.88 -11.96 35.41
CA ARG A 162 -22.90 -12.47 34.47
C ARG A 162 -23.84 -11.38 33.99
N ARG A 163 -24.23 -10.44 34.86
CA ARG A 163 -25.13 -9.33 34.52
C ARG A 163 -24.47 -8.36 33.55
N VAL A 164 -23.26 -7.89 33.86
CA VAL A 164 -22.58 -6.87 33.05
C VAL A 164 -22.03 -7.42 31.73
N CYS A 165 -21.79 -8.73 31.64
CA CYS A 165 -21.34 -9.40 30.43
C CYS A 165 -22.48 -10.02 29.59
N ALA A 166 -23.75 -9.94 30.02
CA ALA A 166 -24.87 -10.63 29.37
C ALA A 166 -25.24 -10.09 27.97
N GLY A 167 -24.78 -8.89 27.60
CA GLY A 167 -25.12 -8.19 26.36
C GLY A 167 -24.08 -8.29 25.25
N ARG A 168 -23.09 -9.18 25.35
CA ARG A 168 -22.15 -9.48 24.25
C ARG A 168 -22.78 -10.38 23.18
#